data_AF-A0A6J4KD47-F1
#
_entry.id   AF-A0A6J4KD47-F1
#
_cell.length_a   1.000
_cell.length_b   1.000
_cell.length_c   1.000
_cell.angle_alpha   90.00
_cell.angle_beta   90.00
_cell.angle_gamma   90.00
#
_symmetry.space_group_name_H-M   'P 1'
#
loop_
_entity.id
_entity.type
_entity.pdbx_description
1 polymer ?
#
loop_
_entity_poly.entity_id
_entity_poly.type
_entity_poly.pdbx_seq_one_letter_code
_entity_poly.pdbx_strand_id
1 'polypeptide(L)' 'MSQKNVQVGNRVKILQPTYVAGKTGVICGREELLGVQLSERWLIRVASETENIVVSVTLDEFQILS' A
#
# COMPACT_ATOMS: atom_id res chain seq x y z
N MET A 1 15.97 2.40 -5.40
CA MET A 1 15.61 3.78 -5.03
C MET A 1 14.77 3.69 -3.77
N SER A 2 15.25 4.22 -2.64
CA SER A 2 14.51 4.21 -1.37
C SER A 2 13.36 5.22 -1.45
N GLN A 3 12.11 4.76 -1.44
CA GLN A 3 10.93 5.62 -1.28
C GLN A 3 11.05 6.32 0.08
N LYS A 4 11.56 7.55 0.07
CA LYS A 4 11.73 8.34 1.27
C LYS A 4 10.34 8.71 1.78
N ASN A 5 10.05 8.30 3.01
CA ASN A 5 8.93 8.76 3.82
C ASN A 5 7.56 8.14 3.52
N VAL A 6 7.48 6.80 3.47
CA VAL A 6 6.19 6.09 3.49
C VAL A 6 5.48 6.30 4.82
N GLN A 7 4.29 6.89 4.78
CA GLN A 7 3.48 7.21 5.95
C GLN A 7 2.01 6.87 5.73
N VAL A 8 1.31 6.57 6.82
CA VAL A 8 -0.16 6.41 6.81
C VAL A 8 -0.80 7.70 6.30
N GLY A 9 -1.79 7.55 5.43
CA GLY A 9 -2.48 8.67 4.77
C GLY A 9 -1.84 9.11 3.44
N ASN A 10 -0.63 8.65 3.10
CA ASN A 10 -0.07 8.92 1.77
C ASN A 10 -0.95 8.30 0.68
N ARG A 11 -1.20 9.09 -0.37
CA ARG A 11 -1.76 8.60 -1.62
C ARG A 11 -0.69 7.89 -2.41
N VAL A 12 -1.08 6.78 -3.03
CA VAL A 12 -0.16 5.91 -3.78
C VAL A 12 -0.83 5.43 -5.07
N LYS A 13 0.00 5.15 -6.08
CA LYS A 13 -0.36 4.35 -7.25
C LYS A 13 0.13 2.94 -7.03
N ILE A 14 -0.76 1.97 -7.18
CA ILE A 14 -0.43 0.56 -7.01
C ILE A 14 0.19 0.06 -8.32
N LEU A 15 1.33 -0.62 -8.23
CA LEU A 15 2.04 -1.20 -9.38
C LEU A 15 1.76 -2.71 -9.48
N GLN A 16 1.61 -3.37 -8.33
CA GLN A 16 1.27 -4.79 -8.18
C GLN A 16 0.35 -4.99 -6.97
N PRO A 17 -0.44 -6.07 -6.91
CA PRO A 17 -0.64 -7.08 -7.96
C PRO A 17 -1.53 -6.61 -9.12
N THR A 18 -1.51 -7.32 -10.26
CA THR A 18 -2.18 -6.95 -11.53
C THR A 18 -3.64 -6.53 -11.41
N TYR A 19 -4.44 -7.15 -10.52
CA TYR A 19 -5.88 -6.86 -10.40
C TYR A 19 -6.18 -5.47 -9.79
N VAL A 20 -5.19 -4.85 -9.15
CA VAL A 20 -5.24 -3.47 -8.63
C VAL A 20 -4.16 -2.58 -9.24
N ALA A 21 -3.32 -3.10 -10.14
CA ALA A 21 -2.28 -2.34 -10.79
C ALA A 21 -2.88 -1.16 -11.58
N GLY A 22 -2.26 0.01 -11.44
CA GLY A 22 -2.74 1.26 -12.03
C GLY A 22 -3.80 1.98 -11.20
N LYS A 23 -4.49 1.30 -10.27
CA LYS A 23 -5.42 1.95 -9.34
C LYS A 23 -4.66 2.81 -8.33
N THR A 24 -5.33 3.83 -7.80
CA THR A 24 -4.82 4.63 -6.69
C THR A 24 -5.35 4.10 -5.36
N GLY A 25 -4.67 4.43 -4.28
CA GLY A 25 -5.06 4.04 -2.94
C GLY A 25 -4.45 4.93 -1.88
N VAL A 26 -4.75 4.61 -0.62
CA VAL A 26 -4.21 5.28 0.56
C VAL A 26 -3.56 4.26 1.47
N ILE A 27 -2.37 4.57 1.97
CA ILE A 27 -1.70 3.73 2.98
C ILE A 27 -2.47 3.81 4.28
N CYS A 28 -2.90 2.67 4.79
CA CYS A 28 -3.65 2.56 6.05
C CYS A 28 -2.79 2.10 7.22
N GLY A 29 -1.65 1.46 6.95
CA GLY A 29 -0.78 0.94 7.99
C GLY A 29 0.31 0.05 7.45
N ARG A 30 1.19 -0.39 8.33
CA ARG A 30 2.14 -1.45 8.07
C ARG A 30 1.51 -2.78 8.50
N GLU A 31 1.80 -3.85 7.77
CA GLU A 31 1.29 -5.18 8.16
C GLU A 31 1.99 -5.65 9.44
N GLU A 32 1.21 -6.04 10.43
CA GLU A 32 1.71 -6.57 11.71
C GLU A 32 1.67 -8.09 11.69
N LEU A 33 2.83 -8.74 11.83
CA LEU A 33 2.91 -10.18 12.09
C LEU A 33 2.90 -10.39 13.61
N LEU A 34 1.98 -11.23 14.07
CA LEU A 34 1.71 -11.52 15.49
C LEU A 34 2.99 -11.53 16.35
N GLY A 35 3.09 -10.58 17.27
CA GLY A 35 4.03 -10.64 18.39
C GLY A 35 4.97 -9.44 18.49
N VAL A 36 5.88 -9.22 17.52
CA VAL A 36 6.94 -8.20 17.68
C VAL A 36 7.53 -7.71 16.35
N GLN A 37 7.19 -8.30 15.20
CA GLN A 37 7.87 -8.02 13.94
C GLN A 37 6.94 -7.34 12.95
N LEU A 38 7.24 -6.06 12.65
CA LEU A 38 6.58 -5.35 11.57
C LEU A 38 7.01 -5.97 10.24
N SER A 39 6.02 -6.40 9.43
CA SER A 39 6.26 -6.88 8.06
C SER A 39 6.89 -5.77 7.23
N GLU A 40 7.68 -6.11 6.21
CA GLU A 40 8.12 -5.11 5.21
C GLU A 40 6.97 -4.66 4.29
N ARG A 41 5.78 -5.24 4.47
CA ARG A 41 4.58 -4.98 3.69
C ARG A 41 3.72 -3.88 4.31
N TRP A 42 3.05 -3.16 3.42
CA TRP A 42 2.17 -2.04 3.70
C TRP A 42 0.76 -2.40 3.26
N LEU A 43 -0.20 -1.96 4.07
CA LEU A 43 -1.62 -2.09 3.79
C LEU A 43 -2.10 -0.86 3.03
N ILE A 44 -2.60 -1.06 1.81
CA ILE A 44 -3.16 0.00 0.97
C ILE A 44 -4.65 -0.28 0.77
N ARG A 45 -5.49 0.68 1.14
CA ARG A 45 -6.90 0.68 0.75
C ARG A 45 -7.03 1.26 -0.65
N VAL A 46 -7.56 0.45 -1.56
CA VAL A 46 -7.76 0.85 -2.96
C VAL A 46 -8.90 1.86 -3.03
N ALA A 47 -8.70 2.95 -3.78
CA ALA A 47 -9.76 3.91 -4.06
C ALA A 47 -10.69 3.32 -5.13
N SER A 48 -11.73 2.60 -4.67
CA SER A 48 -12.79 2.05 -5.51
C SER A 48 -14.14 2.43 -4.90
N GLU A 49 -15.10 2.84 -5.73
CA GLU A 49 -16.46 3.19 -5.28
C GLU A 49 -17.32 1.96 -5.01
N THR A 50 -16.99 0.82 -5.62
CA THR A 50 -17.80 -0.40 -5.61
C THR A 50 -17.18 -1.54 -4.80
N GLU A 51 -15.89 -1.46 -4.48
CA GLU A 51 -15.15 -2.55 -3.83
C GLU A 51 -14.38 -2.04 -2.61
N ASN A 52 -14.49 -2.74 -1.48
CA ASN A 52 -13.71 -2.43 -0.28
C ASN A 52 -12.47 -3.32 -0.21
N ILE A 53 -11.50 -3.05 -1.08
CA ILE A 53 -10.26 -3.84 -1.20
C ILE A 53 -9.14 -3.22 -0.38
N VAL A 54 -8.49 -4.04 0.44
CA VAL A 54 -7.20 -3.74 1.07
C VAL A 54 -6.19 -4.75 0.57
N VAL A 55 -5.03 -4.26 0.10
CA VAL A 55 -3.93 -5.10 -0.36
C VAL A 55 -2.72 -4.93 0.54
N SER A 56 -2.01 -6.03 0.75
CA SER A 56 -0.71 -6.08 1.40
C SER A 56 0.37 -6.12 0.32
N VAL A 57 1.27 -5.13 0.30
CA VAL A 57 2.29 -4.96 -0.75
C VAL A 57 3.62 -4.45 -0.20
N THR A 58 4.74 -4.76 -0.86
CA THR A 58 6.08 -4.26 -0.52
C THR A 58 6.35 -2.88 -1.12
N LEU A 59 7.45 -2.25 -0.73
CA LEU A 59 7.82 -0.89 -1.17
C LEU A 59 8.03 -0.75 -2.68
N ASP A 60 8.37 -1.83 -3.39
CA ASP A 60 8.56 -1.86 -4.84
C ASP A 60 7.25 -2.08 -5.62
N GLU A 61 6.17 -2.43 -4.94
CA GLU A 61 4.87 -2.75 -5.53
C GLU A 61 3.91 -1.54 -5.58
N PHE A 62 4.34 -0.37 -5.10
CA PHE A 62 3.57 0.87 -5.19
C PHE A 62 4.47 2.11 -5.28
N GLN A 63 3.91 3.24 -5.72
CA GLN A 63 4.60 4.53 -5.78
C GLN A 63 3.80 5.60 -5.04
N ILE A 64 4.44 6.38 -4.16
CA ILE A 64 3.81 7.55 -3.53
C ILE A 64 3.49 8.62 -4.56
N LEU A 65 2.28 9.17 -4.48
CA LEU A 65 1.82 10.32 -5.24
C LEU A 65 1.99 11.57 -4.37
N SER A 66 2.63 12.61 -4.94
CA SER A 66 2.83 13.92 -4.30
C SER A 66 1.51 14.68 -4.14
#